data_AF-A0A4V3F6R9-F1
#
_entry.id   AF-A0A4V3F6R9-F1
#
_cell.length_a   1.000
_cell.length_b   1.000
_cell.length_c   1.000
_cell.angle_alpha   90.00
_cell.angle_beta   90.00
_cell.angle_gamma   90.00
#
_symmetry.space_group_name_H-M   'P 1'
#
loop_
_entity.id
_entity.type
_entity.pdbx_description
1 polymer ?
#
loop_
_entity_poly.entity_id
_entity_poly.type
_entity_poly.pdbx_seq_one_letter_code
_entity_poly.pdbx_strand_id
1 'polypeptide(L)'
;MHDDYSKNEIDYIRRYEAAGFTDQYRIIEDELENVDSKKRYAPQDVTILKEHRYEGISNPSDMSLLYVIQTNDGSKGTMLASYGSDGNNSIHEFMNAIPESNVKDDFMLPPDAKDHK
;
A
#
# COMPACT_ATOMS: atom_id res chain seq x y z
N MET A 1 -15.25 -16.17 8.26
CA MET A 1 -14.52 -15.05 7.63
C MET A 1 -13.41 -14.70 8.60
N HIS A 2 -12.20 -15.20 8.35
CA HIS A 2 -11.05 -15.02 9.24
C HIS A 2 -9.99 -14.31 8.39
N ASP A 3 -10.10 -12.99 8.31
CA ASP A 3 -9.00 -12.17 7.85
C ASP A 3 -8.02 -12.09 9.03
N ASP A 4 -7.12 -13.06 9.08
CA ASP A 4 -6.00 -13.08 10.02
C ASP A 4 -4.89 -12.15 9.50
N TYR A 5 -5.25 -10.89 9.21
CA TYR A 5 -4.27 -9.85 8.90
C TYR A 5 -3.44 -9.58 10.13
N SER A 6 -2.12 -9.54 9.95
CA SER A 6 -1.20 -9.35 11.06
C SER A 6 -1.55 -8.11 11.85
N LYS A 7 -1.47 -8.20 13.18
CA LYS A 7 -1.62 -7.03 14.08
C LYS A 7 -0.75 -5.85 13.64
N ASN A 8 0.38 -6.13 12.98
CA ASN A 8 1.30 -5.13 12.44
C ASN A 8 0.75 -4.42 11.19
N GLU A 9 0.20 -5.13 10.21
CA GLU A 9 -0.31 -4.54 8.96
C GLU A 9 -1.48 -3.58 9.25
N ILE A 10 -2.42 -4.04 10.08
CA ILE A 10 -3.60 -3.27 10.48
C ILE A 10 -3.21 -2.05 11.33
N ASP A 11 -2.20 -2.15 12.20
CA ASP A 11 -1.72 -1.01 12.98
C ASP A 11 -1.17 0.09 12.08
N TYR A 12 -0.34 -0.27 11.09
CA TYR A 12 0.20 0.70 10.14
C TYR A 12 -0.89 1.34 9.29
N ILE A 13 -1.83 0.55 8.75
CA ILE A 13 -2.98 1.09 8.00
C ILE A 13 -3.72 2.14 8.84
N ARG A 14 -4.03 1.82 10.10
CA ARG A 14 -4.70 2.77 11.01
C ARG A 14 -3.89 4.04 11.27
N ARG A 15 -2.56 3.92 11.36
CA ARG A 15 -1.67 5.09 11.52
C ARG A 15 -1.67 5.96 10.28
N TYR A 16 -1.68 5.36 9.09
CA TYR A 16 -1.84 6.07 7.83
C TYR A 16 -3.22 6.74 7.74
N GLU A 17 -4.30 6.03 8.07
CA GLU A 17 -5.66 6.60 8.13
C GLU A 17 -5.69 7.82 9.06
N ALA A 18 -5.08 7.73 10.24
CA ALA A 18 -4.97 8.85 11.18
C ALA A 18 -4.12 10.02 10.65
N ALA A 19 -3.15 9.74 9.78
CA ALA A 19 -2.36 10.75 9.08
C ALA A 19 -3.11 11.36 7.87
N GLY A 20 -4.31 10.87 7.54
CA GLY A 20 -5.15 11.35 6.44
C GLY A 20 -5.15 10.46 5.20
N PHE A 21 -4.54 9.28 5.26
CA PHE A 21 -4.57 8.28 4.19
C PHE A 21 -5.79 7.36 4.35
N THR A 22 -6.98 7.90 4.13
CA THR A 22 -8.24 7.17 4.32
C THR A 22 -8.66 6.37 3.11
N ASP A 23 -8.03 6.60 1.95
CA ASP A 23 -8.33 5.88 0.73
C ASP A 23 -7.69 4.48 0.72
N GLN A 24 -8.38 3.53 0.10
CA GLN A 24 -7.83 2.23 -0.23
C GLN A 24 -7.70 2.09 -1.73
N TYR A 25 -6.55 1.58 -2.17
CA TYR A 25 -6.29 1.32 -3.58
C TYR A 25 -6.03 -0.16 -3.83
N ARG A 26 -6.30 -0.57 -5.07
CA ARG A 26 -6.04 -1.91 -5.59
C ARG A 26 -5.58 -1.81 -7.04
N ILE A 27 -4.71 -2.73 -7.47
CA ILE A 27 -4.37 -2.86 -8.88
C ILE A 27 -5.42 -3.72 -9.57
N ILE A 28 -6.02 -3.19 -10.63
CA ILE A 28 -6.94 -3.91 -11.52
C ILE A 28 -6.50 -3.61 -12.95
N GLU A 29 -6.27 -4.65 -13.75
CA GLU A 29 -5.95 -4.49 -15.18
C GLU A 29 -4.77 -3.53 -15.43
N ASP A 30 -3.75 -3.57 -14.57
CA ASP A 30 -2.57 -2.69 -14.64
C ASP A 30 -2.86 -1.19 -14.32
N GLU A 31 -3.99 -0.89 -13.69
CA GLU A 31 -4.36 0.45 -13.24
C GLU A 31 -4.60 0.47 -11.72
N LEU A 32 -4.29 1.59 -11.08
CA LEU A 32 -4.61 1.78 -9.67
C LEU A 32 -6.06 2.25 -9.53
N GLU A 33 -6.93 1.38 -9.03
CA GLU A 33 -8.31 1.72 -8.73
C GLU A 33 -8.48 2.03 -7.24
N ASN A 34 -9.07 3.18 -6.94
CA ASN A 34 -9.55 3.52 -5.61
C ASN A 34 -10.82 2.71 -5.31
N VAL A 35 -10.80 1.97 -4.20
CA VAL A 35 -11.88 1.07 -3.80
C VAL A 35 -13.15 1.84 -3.42
N ASP A 36 -13.01 3.01 -2.82
CA ASP A 36 -14.09 3.86 -2.32
C ASP A 36 -14.70 4.69 -3.47
N SER A 37 -13.86 5.52 -4.11
CA SER A 37 -14.28 6.44 -5.17
C SER A 37 -14.45 5.77 -6.55
N LYS A 38 -14.02 4.51 -6.73
CA LYS A 38 -13.97 3.80 -8.03
C LYS A 38 -13.20 4.54 -9.13
N LYS A 39 -12.38 5.52 -8.76
CA LYS A 39 -11.50 6.25 -9.68
C LYS A 39 -10.30 5.38 -10.03
N ARG A 40 -9.92 5.37 -11.30
CA ARG A 40 -8.70 4.72 -11.78
C ARG A 40 -7.62 5.76 -12.05
N TYR A 41 -6.38 5.39 -11.74
CA TYR A 41 -5.20 6.21 -11.90
C TYR A 41 -4.13 5.44 -12.67
N ALA A 42 -3.53 6.11 -13.65
CA ALA A 42 -2.40 5.59 -14.37
C ALA A 42 -1.14 5.61 -13.48
N PRO A 43 -0.16 4.72 -13.70
CA PRO A 43 1.07 4.65 -12.91
C PRO A 43 1.87 5.97 -12.89
N GLN A 44 1.78 6.76 -13.96
CA GLN A 44 2.39 8.08 -14.07
C GLN A 44 1.79 9.14 -13.10
N ASP A 45 0.52 8.99 -12.72
CA ASP A 45 -0.20 9.88 -11.81
C ASP A 45 -0.11 9.42 -10.35
N VAL A 46 0.65 8.36 -10.12
CA VAL A 46 0.74 7.63 -8.85
C VAL A 46 2.14 7.80 -8.29
N THR A 47 2.20 8.20 -7.02
CA THR A 47 3.45 8.42 -6.27
C THR A 47 3.51 7.47 -5.09
N ILE A 48 4.56 6.65 -5.05
CA ILE A 48 4.83 5.75 -3.93
C ILE A 48 5.61 6.54 -2.87
N LEU A 49 4.96 6.82 -1.75
CA LEU A 49 5.59 7.53 -0.64
C LEU A 49 6.41 6.58 0.23
N LYS A 50 5.90 5.36 0.46
CA LYS A 50 6.56 4.32 1.25
C LYS A 50 6.11 2.93 0.87
N GLU A 51 7.00 1.95 0.98
CA GLU A 51 6.64 0.54 0.99
C GLU A 51 7.00 -0.11 2.33
N HIS A 52 6.12 -1.00 2.81
CA HIS A 52 6.34 -1.83 3.99
C HIS A 52 6.15 -3.29 3.60
N ARG A 53 7.15 -4.12 3.89
CA ARG A 53 7.08 -5.56 3.65
C ARG A 53 6.80 -6.29 4.96
N TYR A 54 5.75 -7.09 4.96
CA TYR A 54 5.32 -7.93 6.07
C TYR A 54 5.39 -9.41 5.66
N GLU A 55 5.78 -10.24 6.61
CA GLU A 55 5.72 -11.70 6.48
C GLU A 55 4.33 -12.16 6.89
N GLY A 56 3.68 -12.96 6.05
CA GLY A 56 2.34 -13.48 6.28
C GLY A 56 2.33 -14.42 7.49
N ILE A 57 1.38 -14.21 8.40
CA ILE A 57 1.25 -15.03 9.61
C ILE A 57 0.85 -16.47 9.30
N SER A 58 0.00 -16.66 8.28
CA SER A 58 -0.52 -17.99 7.94
C SER A 58 0.52 -18.88 7.28
N ASN A 59 1.37 -18.31 6.43
CA ASN A 59 2.49 -19.00 5.84
C ASN A 59 3.68 -18.04 5.82
N PRO A 60 4.83 -18.41 6.39
CA PRO A 60 6.05 -17.58 6.31
C PRO A 60 6.54 -17.38 4.86
N SER A 61 5.97 -18.13 3.91
CA SER A 61 6.20 -17.98 2.47
C SER A 61 5.25 -16.98 1.81
N ASP A 62 4.14 -16.62 2.46
CA ASP A 62 3.22 -15.59 1.99
C ASP A 62 3.79 -14.23 2.43
N MET A 63 3.93 -13.28 1.52
CA MET A 63 4.49 -11.97 1.82
C MET A 63 3.44 -10.92 1.48
N SER A 64 3.19 -9.98 2.37
CA SER A 64 2.28 -8.87 2.10
C SER A 64 3.08 -7.57 2.06
N LEU A 65 2.87 -6.78 1.00
CA LEU A 65 3.50 -5.48 0.84
C LEU A 65 2.44 -4.40 0.95
N LEU A 66 2.60 -3.50 1.91
CA LEU A 66 1.77 -2.31 2.06
C LEU A 66 2.46 -1.13 1.39
N TYR A 67 1.85 -0.61 0.34
CA TYR A 67 2.29 0.58 -0.37
C TYR A 67 1.47 1.79 0.06
N VAL A 68 2.16 2.87 0.39
CA VAL A 68 1.56 4.16 0.70
C VAL A 68 1.59 4.99 -0.57
N ILE A 69 0.41 5.32 -1.06
CA ILE A 69 0.23 5.89 -2.37
C ILE A 69 -0.40 7.27 -2.25
N GLN A 70 0.13 8.21 -3.03
CA GLN A 70 -0.45 9.52 -3.24
C GLN A 70 -0.69 9.72 -4.74
N THR A 71 -1.89 10.16 -5.10
CA THR A 71 -2.23 10.50 -6.48
C THR A 71 -1.98 11.98 -6.74
N ASN A 72 -1.86 12.35 -8.01
CA ASN A 72 -1.69 13.74 -8.42
C ASN A 72 -2.90 14.64 -8.08
N ASP A 73 -4.09 14.05 -7.91
CA ASP A 73 -5.31 14.75 -7.43
C ASP A 73 -5.23 15.14 -5.95
N GLY A 74 -4.17 14.71 -5.24
CA GLY A 74 -3.98 14.90 -3.81
C GLY A 74 -4.67 13.85 -2.94
N SER A 75 -5.29 12.83 -3.55
CA SER A 75 -5.85 11.69 -2.83
C SER A 75 -4.72 10.83 -2.26
N LYS A 76 -4.91 10.33 -1.04
CA LYS A 76 -3.87 9.64 -0.28
C LYS A 76 -4.46 8.42 0.37
N GLY A 77 -3.76 7.31 0.23
CA GLY A 77 -4.26 6.04 0.71
C GLY A 77 -3.22 4.97 0.73
N THR A 78 -3.66 3.78 1.08
CA THR A 78 -2.81 2.60 1.17
C THR A 78 -3.29 1.50 0.25
N MET A 79 -2.35 0.72 -0.26
CA MET A 79 -2.60 -0.45 -1.08
C MET A 79 -1.90 -1.65 -0.45
N LEU A 80 -2.65 -2.67 -0.10
CA LEU A 80 -2.09 -3.94 0.35
C LEU A 80 -1.97 -4.89 -0.85
N ALA A 81 -0.76 -5.39 -1.06
CA ALA A 81 -0.40 -6.30 -2.13
C ALA A 81 0.05 -7.63 -1.54
N SER A 82 -0.78 -8.66 -1.68
CA SER A 82 -0.42 -10.02 -1.29
C SER A 82 0.45 -10.66 -2.37
N TYR A 83 1.69 -10.98 -2.02
CA TYR A 83 2.67 -11.70 -2.83
C TYR A 83 2.70 -13.17 -2.40
N GLY A 84 1.91 -13.99 -3.10
CA GLY A 84 1.88 -15.44 -2.97
C GLY A 84 2.61 -16.15 -4.12
N SER A 85 2.49 -17.49 -4.19
CA SER A 85 3.07 -18.31 -5.27
C SER A 85 2.51 -18.01 -6.66
N ASP A 86 1.31 -17.44 -6.75
CA ASP A 86 0.68 -16.93 -7.97
C ASP A 86 1.02 -15.44 -8.15
N GLY A 87 2.31 -15.11 -8.14
CA GLY A 87 2.85 -13.76 -8.19
C GLY A 87 2.04 -12.84 -9.11
N ASN A 88 1.41 -11.83 -8.51
CA ASN A 88 0.52 -10.89 -9.20
C ASN A 88 1.32 -10.06 -10.21
N ASN A 89 1.44 -10.56 -11.45
CA ASN A 89 2.21 -9.93 -12.51
C ASN A 89 1.81 -8.46 -12.70
N SER A 90 0.53 -8.13 -12.56
CA SER A 90 0.02 -6.76 -12.64
C SER A 90 0.60 -5.80 -11.61
N ILE A 91 0.94 -6.25 -10.41
CA ILE A 91 1.57 -5.37 -9.41
C ILE A 91 2.99 -5.06 -9.85
N HIS A 92 3.70 -6.07 -10.35
CA HIS A 92 5.07 -5.90 -10.81
C HIS A 92 5.14 -5.04 -12.08
N GLU A 93 4.24 -5.26 -13.04
CA GLU A 93 4.10 -4.45 -14.25
C GLU A 93 3.76 -2.99 -13.90
N PHE A 94 2.75 -2.78 -13.05
CA PHE A 94 2.38 -1.45 -12.58
C PHE A 94 3.55 -0.73 -11.91
N MET A 95 4.25 -1.38 -10.97
CA MET A 95 5.39 -0.77 -10.27
C MET A 95 6.53 -0.43 -11.23
N ASN A 96 6.79 -1.26 -12.25
CA ASN A 96 7.78 -0.96 -13.30
C ASN A 96 7.33 0.21 -14.20
N ALA A 97 6.02 0.42 -14.36
CA ALA A 97 5.47 1.53 -15.13
C ALA A 97 5.50 2.87 -14.37
N ILE A 98 5.60 2.85 -13.03
CA ILE A 98 5.74 4.07 -12.24
C ILE A 98 7.13 4.68 -12.51
N PRO A 99 7.21 5.97 -12.88
CA PRO A 99 8.50 6.61 -13.08
C PRO A 99 9.28 6.71 -11.76
N GLU A 100 10.59 6.48 -11.79
CA GLU A 100 11.45 6.52 -10.59
C GLU A 100 11.33 7.84 -9.80
N SER A 101 11.01 8.96 -10.47
CA SER A 101 10.78 10.26 -9.82
C SER A 101 9.61 10.24 -8.82
N ASN A 102 8.63 9.35 -9.05
CA ASN A 102 7.44 9.17 -8.23
C ASN A 102 7.64 8.15 -7.10
N VAL A 103 8.75 7.41 -7.09
CA VAL A 103 9.08 6.46 -6.02
C VAL A 103 9.97 7.17 -5.00
N LYS A 104 9.39 7.55 -3.86
CA LYS A 104 10.10 8.24 -2.79
C LYS A 104 10.74 7.29 -1.79
N ASP A 105 9.99 6.26 -1.37
CA ASP A 105 10.32 5.33 -0.27
C ASP A 105 10.97 5.96 1.00
N ASP A 106 10.78 7.25 1.25
CA ASP A 106 11.39 7.96 2.38
C ASP A 106 10.33 8.42 3.39
N PHE A 107 9.04 8.18 3.14
CA PHE A 107 7.99 8.63 4.03
C PHE A 107 8.03 7.87 5.37
N MET A 108 8.63 8.51 6.37
CA MET A 108 8.63 8.03 7.73
C MET A 108 7.32 8.42 8.39
N LEU A 109 6.52 7.42 8.79
CA LEU A 109 5.48 7.66 9.77
C LEU A 109 6.13 8.30 11.01
N PRO A 110 5.51 9.33 11.61
CA PRO A 110 6.02 9.88 12.86
C PRO A 110 6.22 8.73 13.84
N PRO A 111 7.37 8.68 14.55
CA PRO A 111 7.65 7.63 15.51
C PRO A 111 6.44 7.55 16.43
N ASP A 112 5.95 6.33 16.61
CA ASP A 112 4.74 6.07 17.37
C ASP A 112 4.82 6.85 18.67
N ALA A 113 3.86 7.76 18.91
CA ALA A 113 3.78 8.51 20.14
C ALA A 113 3.29 7.63 21.30
N LYS A 114 3.71 6.36 21.33
CA LYS A 114 3.67 5.48 22.49
C LYS A 114 5.07 5.01 22.84
N ASP A 115 5.96 5.98 23.07
CA ASP A 115 6.64 5.95 24.36
C ASP A 115 5.65 6.48 25.41
N HIS A 116 4.84 5.58 25.94
CA HIS A 116 4.44 5.68 27.34
C HIS A 116 3.98 4.31 27.85
N LYS A 117 4.98 3.64 28.43
CA LYS A 117 4.89 2.90 29.70
C LYS A 117 4.29 1.49 29.70
#